data_AF-S8C3R6-F1
#
_entry.id   AF-S8C3R6-F1
#
_cell.length_a   1.000
_cell.length_b   1.000
_cell.length_c   1.000
_cell.angle_alpha   90.00
_cell.angle_beta   90.00
_cell.angle_gamma   90.00
#
_symmetry.space_group_name_H-M   'P 1'
#
loop_
_entity.id
_entity.type
_entity.pdbx_description
1 polymer ?
#
loop_
_entity_poly.entity_id
_entity_poly.type
_entity_poly.pdbx_seq_one_letter_code
_entity_poly.pdbx_strand_id
1 'polypeptide(L)' 'VQESSYLRDIPVVIMSSENVPSRVNRCLEEGAEEFLLKPVRLSDVKKLKPHIMKSKNEQPYFRQQ' A
#
# COMPACT_ATOMS: atom_id res chain seq x y z
N VAL A 1 19.34 6.26 -12.05
CA VAL A 1 18.65 5.95 -10.78
C VAL A 1 19.07 4.54 -10.38
N GLN A 2 19.62 4.35 -9.18
CA GLN A 2 20.06 3.03 -8.74
C GLN A 2 18.83 2.27 -8.21
N GLU A 3 18.29 1.38 -9.02
CA GLU A 3 17.17 0.53 -8.62
C GLU A 3 17.68 -0.53 -7.64
N SER A 4 17.38 -0.34 -6.36
CA SER A 4 17.58 -1.38 -5.35
C SER A 4 16.45 -2.39 -5.50
N SER A 5 16.78 -3.65 -5.75
CA SER A 5 15.80 -4.74 -5.81
C SER A 5 14.94 -4.81 -4.54
N TYR A 6 15.54 -4.51 -3.39
CA TYR A 6 14.85 -4.50 -2.09
C TYR A 6 13.74 -3.45 -1.96
N LEU A 7 13.79 -2.35 -2.73
CA LEU A 7 12.78 -1.29 -2.65
C LEU A 7 11.56 -1.57 -3.53
N ARG A 8 11.68 -2.50 -4.49
CA ARG A 8 10.61 -2.80 -5.44
C ARG A 8 9.42 -3.53 -4.79
N ASP A 9 9.67 -4.27 -3.71
CA ASP A 9 8.65 -5.08 -3.03
C ASP A 9 7.97 -4.34 -1.86
N ILE A 10 8.37 -3.08 -1.59
CA ILE A 10 7.79 -2.30 -0.49
C ILE A 10 6.49 -1.64 -0.99
N PRO A 11 5.31 -1.96 -0.40
CA PRO A 11 4.06 -1.32 -0.80
C PRO A 11 4.07 0.17 -0.45
N VAL A 12 3.76 1.02 -1.43
CA VAL A 12 3.73 2.49 -1.26
C VAL A 12 2.30 2.98 -1.32
N VAL A 13 1.92 3.82 -0.34
CA VAL A 13 0.63 4.51 -0.29
C VAL A 13 0.88 6.01 -0.26
N ILE A 14 0.16 6.76 -1.10
CA ILE A 14 0.26 8.22 -1.14
C ILE A 14 -0.79 8.83 -0.22
N MET A 15 -0.39 9.80 0.60
CA MET A 15 -1.31 10.58 1.44
C MET A 15 -1.12 12.07 1.18
N SER A 16 -2.05 12.70 0.46
CA SER A 16 -1.94 14.09 0.02
C SER A 16 -3.16 14.93 0.45
N SER A 17 -2.97 16.24 0.56
CA SER A 17 -4.07 17.19 0.68
C SER A 17 -4.58 17.66 -0.69
N GLU A 18 -3.87 17.34 -1.76
CA GLU A 18 -4.24 17.69 -3.13
C GLU A 18 -5.31 16.72 -3.66
N ASN A 19 -6.41 17.29 -4.17
CA ASN A 19 -7.52 16.54 -4.76
C ASN A 19 -7.68 16.88 -6.25
N VAL A 20 -6.63 16.64 -7.03
CA VAL A 20 -6.61 16.83 -8.48
C VAL A 20 -6.65 15.45 -9.14
N PRO A 21 -7.74 15.07 -9.85
CA PRO A 21 -7.91 13.71 -10.37
C PRO A 21 -6.75 13.20 -11.24
N SER A 22 -6.15 14.06 -12.06
CA SER A 22 -5.02 13.68 -12.89
C SER A 22 -3.76 13.32 -12.08
N ARG A 23 -3.55 13.94 -10.91
CA ARG A 23 -2.44 13.62 -10.00
C ARG A 23 -2.70 12.32 -9.24
N VAL A 24 -3.93 12.12 -8.79
CA VAL A 24 -4.35 10.88 -8.14
C VAL A 24 -4.16 9.70 -9.09
N ASN A 25 -4.69 9.78 -10.31
CA ASN A 25 -4.59 8.71 -11.30
C ASN A 25 -3.14 8.42 -11.66
N ARG A 26 -2.32 9.46 -11.88
CA ARG A 26 -0.90 9.29 -12.19
C ARG A 26 -0.16 8.54 -11.08
N CYS A 27 -0.39 8.86 -9.80
CA CYS A 27 0.25 8.15 -8.70
C CYS A 27 -0.10 6.65 -8.67
N LEU A 28 -1.37 6.32 -8.98
CA LEU A 28 -1.81 4.92 -9.05
C LEU A 28 -1.20 4.21 -10.27
N GLU A 29 -1.18 4.85 -11.43
CA GLU A 29 -0.53 4.34 -12.64
C GLU A 29 0.98 4.12 -12.47
N GLU A 30 1.65 4.96 -11.66
CA GLU A 30 3.08 4.83 -11.33
C GLU A 30 3.37 3.77 -10.24
N GLY A 31 2.36 3.06 -9.74
CA GLY A 31 2.52 1.91 -8.85
C GLY A 31 2.26 2.17 -7.37
N ALA A 32 1.62 3.28 -7.00
CA ALA A 32 1.07 3.42 -5.65
C ALA A 32 -0.11 2.45 -5.46
N GLU A 33 -0.12 1.73 -4.33
CA GLU A 33 -1.20 0.79 -3.99
C GLU A 33 -2.52 1.52 -3.71
N GLU A 34 -2.42 2.69 -3.06
CA GLU A 34 -3.58 3.49 -2.66
C GLU A 34 -3.21 4.99 -2.62
N PHE A 35 -4.24 5.84 -2.78
CA PHE A 35 -4.15 7.29 -2.58
C PHE A 35 -5.19 7.75 -1.57
N LEU A 36 -4.74 8.33 -0.45
CA LEU A 36 -5.61 8.83 0.62
C LEU A 36 -5.59 10.35 0.68
N LEU A 37 -6.77 10.96 0.72
CA LEU A 37 -6.91 12.39 0.95
C LEU A 37 -6.84 12.71 2.45
N LYS A 38 -6.11 13.77 2.79
CA LYS A 38 -6.08 14.33 4.14
C LYS A 38 -7.31 15.24 4.39
N PRO A 39 -7.87 15.29 5.61
CA PRO A 39 -7.49 14.51 6.78
C PRO A 39 -7.93 13.04 6.64
N VAL A 40 -6.99 12.12 6.87
CA VAL A 40 -7.22 10.68 6.70
C VAL A 40 -8.20 10.19 7.75
N ARG A 41 -9.19 9.40 7.33
CA ARG A 41 -10.19 8.82 8.23
C ARG A 41 -9.78 7.41 8.64
N LEU A 42 -10.28 6.95 9.79
CA LEU A 42 -10.09 5.56 10.23
C LEU A 42 -10.62 4.54 9.21
N SER A 43 -11.66 4.90 8.44
CA SER A 43 -12.17 4.07 7.33
C SER A 43 -11.15 3.87 6.22
N ASP A 44 -10.33 4.88 5.95
CA ASP A 44 -9.34 4.85 4.87
C ASP A 44 -8.17 3.92 5.24
N VAL A 45 -7.75 3.97 6.50
CA VAL A 45 -6.68 3.10 7.05
C VAL A 45 -7.08 1.62 7.01
N LYS A 46 -8.37 1.28 7.09
CA LYS A 46 -8.82 -0.11 6.97
C LYS A 46 -8.47 -0.73 5.61
N LYS A 47 -8.34 0.06 4.55
CA LYS A 47 -7.90 -0.41 3.22
C LYS A 47 -6.43 -0.85 3.23
N LEU A 48 -5.63 -0.36 4.18
CA LEU A 48 -4.21 -0.66 4.30
C LEU A 48 -3.93 -2.00 5.02
N LYS A 49 -4.93 -2.59 5.69
CA LYS A 49 -4.77 -3.82 6.49
C LYS A 49 -4.07 -4.96 5.72
N PRO A 50 -4.47 -5.30 4.48
CA PRO A 50 -3.84 -6.37 3.71
C PRO A 50 -2.34 -6.12 3.44
N HIS A 51 -1.96 -4.85 3.32
CA HIS A 51 -0.59 -4.44 2.99
C HIS A 51 0.32 -4.38 4.23
N ILE A 52 -0.24 -4.03 5.40
CA ILE A 52 0.50 -3.96 6.67
C ILE A 52 0.68 -5.36 7.30
N MET A 53 -0.33 -6.22 7.18
CA MET A 53 -0.35 -7.55 7.81
C MET A 53 0.41 -8.63 7.02
N LYS A 54 0.85 -8.34 5.79
CA LYS A 54 1.71 -9.23 4.98
C LYS A 54 3.11 -9.49 5.57
N SER A 55 3.45 -8.92 6.73
CA SER A 55 4.76 -9.10 7.40
C SER A 55 4.85 -10.34 8.31
N LYS A 56 3.82 -11.18 8.42
CA LYS A 56 3.92 -12.45 9.18
C LYS A 56 3.36 -13.62 8.38
N ASN A 57 4.26 -14.47 7.91
CA ASN A 57 4.09 -15.88 7.59
C ASN A 57 2.70 -16.47 7.91
N GLU A 58 1.84 -16.62 6.90
CA GLU A 58 0.95 -17.78 6.85
C GLU A 58 1.70 -18.90 6.11
N GLN A 59 2.63 -19.54 6.83
CA GLN A 59 3.00 -20.91 6.52
C GLN A 59 1.94 -21.78 7.20
N PRO A 60 1.00 -22.43 6.48
CA PRO A 60 0.19 -23.46 7.08
C PRO A 60 1.11 -24.65 7.40
N TYR A 61 1.65 -24.68 8.62
CA TYR A 61 2.18 -25.91 9.18
C TYR A 61 1.06 -26.96 9.11
N PHE A 62 1.34 -28.02 8.38
CA PHE A 62 0.55 -29.23 8.24
C PHE A 62 -0.30 -29.52 9.48
N ARG A 63 -1.63 -29.53 9.30
CA ARG A 63 -2.51 -30.27 10.21
C ARG A 63 -2.30 -31.76 9.92
N GLN A 64 -1.29 -32.35 10.55
CA GLN A 64 -1.33 -33.75 10.95
C GLN A 64 -1.45 -33.74 12.47
N GLN A 65 -2.67 -33.97 12.97
CA GLN A 65 -3.08 -35.10 13.80
C GLN A 65 -4.60 -35.04 13.94
#